data_AF-A0A9E5C6T4-F1
#
_entry.id   AF-A0A9E5C6T4-F1
#
_cell.length_a   1.000
_cell.length_b   1.000
_cell.length_c   1.000
_cell.angle_alpha   90.00
_cell.angle_beta   90.00
_cell.angle_gamma   90.00
#
_symmetry.space_group_name_H-M   'P 1'
#
loop_
_entity.id
_entity.type
_entity.pdbx_description
1 polymer ?
#
loop_
_entity_poly.entity_id
_entity_poly.type
_entity_poly.pdbx_seq_one_letter_code
_entity_poly.pdbx_strand_id
1 'polypeptide(L)'
;NLAQNTAIDARVKTNIVHRQYCGLAVREYLTYLLSDEARWSNWLAANVDPNDPSGATSTETVDPCGESITITVVQEPVLPPAPGDDPLKGLVLIPQLSEFEDREFQVIKTVSDTNPNGGDPVTYTIMIVNRDDTALDLKKIEDELPIGFAFDCNAAPNQLTLPNTAAQDFPPKDRVDLCPESDGIDIEWVLPDNTSIAPGEIVTLTFGVVTDSSDGNYCNRAQVAPGGDTTSNGKTAPVQIGANPGPCTGDAVVVTKSLDSATLVSTNTSTIPYTYTFDIDFTIKIDNVGTQDLPIEELRDWLPVGFSYVSTSPSGDITDIPDEVLMITQVNRERITWEPDPAVELNSGQSKTLKYSTTAAITRGNYYSDLLVSFGAGSFGDERYTWPTALVSVKDVYTVSATDEAGDEVVIALQVWVGGEDGVVNTWSLQ
;
A
#
# COMPACT_ATOMS: atom_id res chain seq x y z
N ASN A 1 -41.97 -31.05 45.33
CA ASN A 1 -40.51 -30.77 45.35
C ASN A 1 -39.80 -31.13 44.06
N LEU A 2 -39.77 -32.37 43.57
CA LEU A 2 -39.04 -32.69 42.32
C LEU A 2 -39.54 -31.89 41.10
N ALA A 3 -40.85 -31.88 40.83
CA ALA A 3 -41.44 -31.21 39.66
C ALA A 3 -41.31 -29.67 39.65
N GLN A 4 -41.34 -29.03 40.82
CA GLN A 4 -41.09 -27.59 40.95
C GLN A 4 -39.61 -27.27 40.67
N ASN A 5 -38.69 -28.09 41.18
CA ASN A 5 -37.26 -27.89 40.92
C ASN A 5 -36.90 -28.12 39.44
N THR A 6 -37.54 -29.08 38.76
CA THR A 6 -37.31 -29.30 37.31
C THR A 6 -37.87 -28.15 36.47
N ALA A 7 -39.02 -27.58 36.84
CA ALA A 7 -39.60 -26.44 36.14
C ALA A 7 -38.80 -25.14 36.32
N ILE A 8 -38.25 -24.92 37.53
CA ILE A 8 -37.34 -23.80 37.81
C ILE A 8 -36.03 -23.99 37.01
N ASP A 9 -35.44 -25.18 37.04
CA ASP A 9 -34.20 -25.48 36.31
C ASP A 9 -34.38 -25.36 34.78
N ALA A 10 -35.53 -25.80 34.24
CA ALA A 10 -35.85 -25.63 32.82
C ALA A 10 -36.06 -24.16 32.42
N ARG A 11 -36.70 -23.35 33.28
CA ARG A 11 -36.90 -21.91 33.03
C ARG A 11 -35.57 -21.14 33.12
N VAL A 12 -34.73 -21.47 34.10
CA VAL A 12 -33.37 -20.91 34.23
C VAL A 12 -32.53 -21.26 33.01
N LYS A 13 -32.53 -22.51 32.55
CA LYS A 13 -31.82 -22.92 31.33
C LYS A 13 -32.34 -22.21 30.08
N THR A 14 -33.66 -22.07 29.93
CA THR A 14 -34.26 -21.35 28.79
C THR A 14 -33.84 -19.88 28.78
N ASN A 15 -33.85 -19.22 29.94
CA ASN A 15 -33.40 -17.82 30.07
C ASN A 15 -31.90 -17.66 29.79
N ILE A 16 -31.05 -18.59 30.25
CA ILE A 16 -29.60 -18.57 29.97
C ILE A 16 -29.35 -18.73 28.48
N VAL A 17 -30.01 -19.70 27.83
CA VAL A 17 -29.85 -19.96 26.40
C VAL A 17 -30.33 -18.75 25.59
N HIS A 18 -31.47 -18.15 25.94
CA HIS A 18 -31.98 -16.96 25.28
C HIS A 18 -30.99 -15.79 25.36
N ARG A 19 -30.47 -15.48 26.55
CA ARG A 19 -29.43 -14.45 26.74
C ARG A 19 -28.17 -14.71 25.91
N GLN A 20 -27.74 -15.97 25.83
CA GLN A 20 -26.58 -16.34 25.00
C GLN A 20 -26.83 -16.12 23.51
N TYR A 21 -28.04 -16.41 23.00
CA TYR A 21 -28.39 -16.13 21.61
C TYR A 21 -28.46 -14.63 21.30
N CYS A 22 -29.03 -13.81 22.20
CA CYS A 22 -29.04 -12.35 22.04
C CYS A 22 -27.62 -11.79 22.01
N GLY A 23 -26.75 -12.23 22.92
CA GLY A 23 -25.33 -11.83 22.95
C GLY A 23 -24.56 -12.24 21.68
N LEU A 24 -24.86 -13.42 21.11
CA LEU A 24 -24.31 -13.82 19.81
C LEU A 24 -24.78 -12.90 18.68
N ALA A 25 -26.07 -12.54 18.64
CA ALA A 25 -26.61 -11.66 17.61
C ALA A 25 -25.94 -10.27 17.65
N VAL A 26 -25.74 -9.69 18.84
CA VAL A 26 -25.00 -8.43 19.02
C VAL A 26 -23.56 -8.57 18.52
N ARG A 27 -22.88 -9.66 18.87
CA ARG A 27 -21.51 -9.91 18.42
C ARG A 27 -21.39 -10.04 16.90
N GLU A 28 -22.30 -10.77 16.25
CA GLU A 28 -22.31 -10.89 14.79
C GLU A 28 -22.63 -9.54 14.12
N TYR A 29 -23.52 -8.73 14.71
CA TYR A 29 -23.82 -7.38 14.23
C TYR A 29 -22.58 -6.47 14.27
N LEU A 30 -21.86 -6.47 15.41
CA LEU A 30 -20.60 -5.72 15.53
C LEU A 30 -19.53 -6.25 14.57
N THR A 31 -19.44 -7.57 14.39
CA THR A 31 -18.51 -8.18 13.43
C THR A 31 -18.84 -7.74 12.00
N TYR A 32 -20.12 -7.67 11.65
CA TYR A 32 -20.59 -7.15 10.37
C TYR A 32 -20.26 -5.66 10.21
N LEU A 33 -20.48 -4.82 11.22
CA LEU A 33 -20.14 -3.41 11.17
C LEU A 33 -18.63 -3.17 11.00
N LEU A 34 -17.82 -3.90 11.78
CA LEU A 34 -16.36 -3.77 11.78
C LEU A 34 -15.67 -4.44 10.58
N SER A 35 -16.39 -5.28 9.82
CA SER A 35 -15.85 -5.91 8.60
C SER A 35 -15.63 -4.94 7.43
N ASP A 36 -16.13 -3.70 7.53
CA ASP A 36 -16.13 -2.71 6.46
C ASP A 36 -15.93 -1.29 7.04
N GLU A 37 -14.83 -0.65 6.68
CA GLU A 37 -14.45 0.67 7.21
C GLU A 37 -15.43 1.77 6.83
N ALA A 38 -15.97 1.76 5.60
CA ALA A 38 -16.94 2.75 5.16
C ALA A 38 -18.26 2.57 5.91
N ARG A 39 -18.67 1.32 6.14
CA ARG A 39 -19.85 0.99 6.95
C ARG A 39 -19.70 1.46 8.38
N TRP A 40 -18.55 1.18 9.00
CA TRP A 40 -18.24 1.63 10.34
C TRP A 40 -18.25 3.16 10.45
N SER A 41 -17.56 3.85 9.53
CA SER A 41 -17.52 5.31 9.49
C SER A 41 -18.91 5.94 9.30
N ASN A 42 -19.72 5.40 8.38
CA ASN A 42 -21.09 5.83 8.17
C ASN A 42 -21.97 5.59 9.39
N TRP A 43 -21.77 4.45 10.07
CA TRP A 43 -22.49 4.14 11.30
C TRP A 43 -22.16 5.13 12.42
N LEU A 44 -20.88 5.44 12.65
CA LEU A 44 -20.46 6.46 13.62
C LEU A 44 -21.09 7.82 13.33
N ALA A 45 -21.07 8.25 12.07
CA ALA A 45 -21.65 9.53 11.65
C ALA A 45 -23.18 9.58 11.81
N ALA A 46 -23.86 8.44 11.64
CA ALA A 46 -25.32 8.35 11.77
C ALA A 46 -25.80 8.22 13.22
N ASN A 47 -24.95 7.75 14.13
CA ASN A 47 -25.32 7.36 15.50
C ASN A 47 -24.61 8.22 16.56
N VAL A 48 -24.36 9.49 16.29
CA VAL A 48 -23.72 10.41 17.26
C VAL A 48 -24.52 10.45 18.57
N ASP A 49 -23.85 10.25 19.72
CA ASP A 49 -24.49 10.33 21.03
C ASP A 49 -24.94 11.78 21.31
N PRO A 50 -26.25 12.05 21.48
CA PRO A 50 -26.75 13.38 21.79
C PRO A 50 -26.24 13.95 23.12
N ASN A 51 -25.75 13.10 24.02
CA ASN A 51 -25.25 13.47 25.35
C ASN A 51 -23.73 13.71 25.36
N ASP A 52 -23.04 13.35 24.28
CA ASP A 52 -21.62 13.62 24.09
C ASP A 52 -21.40 14.66 22.98
N PRO A 53 -21.43 15.97 23.31
CA PRO A 53 -21.22 17.03 22.35
C PRO A 53 -19.79 17.07 21.79
N SER A 54 -18.86 16.26 22.32
CA SER A 54 -17.53 16.12 21.71
C SER A 54 -17.58 15.31 20.42
N GLY A 55 -18.55 14.39 20.28
CA GLY A 55 -18.68 13.44 19.17
C GLY A 55 -17.81 12.19 19.32
N ALA A 56 -17.16 11.99 20.47
CA ALA A 56 -16.31 10.83 20.75
C ALA A 56 -17.12 9.55 21.03
N THR A 57 -18.40 9.72 21.35
CA THR A 57 -19.35 8.65 21.64
C THR A 57 -20.40 8.55 20.55
N SER A 58 -20.68 7.32 20.12
CA SER A 58 -21.80 6.97 19.25
C SER A 58 -22.68 5.93 19.93
N THR A 59 -24.00 6.03 19.77
CA THR A 59 -24.96 5.14 20.42
C THR A 59 -26.05 4.69 19.45
N GLU A 60 -26.38 3.39 19.48
CA GLU A 60 -27.53 2.82 18.76
C GLU A 60 -28.28 1.86 19.68
N THR A 61 -29.61 1.91 19.68
CA THR A 61 -30.42 0.87 20.33
C THR A 61 -30.95 -0.10 19.27
N VAL A 62 -30.61 -1.38 19.44
CA VAL A 62 -31.07 -2.49 18.61
C VAL A 62 -31.97 -3.44 19.42
N ASP A 63 -32.84 -4.19 18.76
CA ASP A 63 -33.75 -5.15 19.41
C ASP A 63 -33.46 -6.60 18.95
N PRO A 64 -32.31 -7.19 19.35
CA PRO A 64 -32.02 -8.58 19.07
C PRO A 64 -32.87 -9.48 19.97
N CYS A 65 -33.81 -10.18 19.34
CA CYS A 65 -34.67 -11.20 19.97
C CYS A 65 -35.76 -10.68 20.93
N GLY A 66 -36.19 -9.41 20.83
CA GLY A 66 -37.26 -8.85 21.66
C GLY A 66 -36.78 -8.19 22.96
N GLU A 67 -35.46 -7.95 23.07
CA GLU A 67 -34.78 -7.28 24.18
C GLU A 67 -34.10 -6.03 23.64
N SER A 68 -34.34 -4.86 24.24
CA SER A 68 -33.65 -3.64 23.83
C SER A 68 -32.20 -3.64 24.32
N ILE A 69 -31.25 -3.65 23.39
CA ILE A 69 -29.82 -3.57 23.68
C ILE A 69 -29.30 -2.23 23.16
N THR A 70 -28.68 -1.45 24.05
CA THR A 70 -27.98 -0.22 23.65
C THR A 70 -26.52 -0.52 23.41
N ILE A 71 -26.07 -0.27 22.19
CA ILE A 71 -24.67 -0.31 21.78
C ILE A 71 -24.11 1.09 21.95
N THR A 72 -23.02 1.21 22.72
CA THR A 72 -22.27 2.44 22.91
C THR A 72 -20.86 2.23 22.38
N VAL A 73 -20.37 3.19 21.62
CA VAL A 73 -19.06 3.15 20.99
C VAL A 73 -18.32 4.39 21.41
N VAL A 74 -17.21 4.22 22.11
CA VAL A 74 -16.38 5.32 22.61
C VAL A 74 -15.02 5.23 21.92
N GLN A 75 -14.58 6.32 21.28
CA GLN A 75 -13.19 6.44 20.85
C GLN A 75 -12.31 6.75 22.07
N GLU A 76 -11.48 5.80 22.48
CA GLU A 76 -10.59 5.97 23.64
C GLU A 76 -9.23 6.57 23.22
N PRO A 77 -8.56 7.31 24.13
CA PRO A 77 -7.19 7.73 23.93
C PRO A 77 -6.24 6.53 23.92
N VAL A 78 -5.23 6.62 23.07
CA VAL A 78 -4.24 5.55 22.85
C VAL A 78 -3.03 5.78 23.74
N LEU A 79 -2.55 4.73 24.41
CA LEU A 79 -1.34 4.76 25.24
C LEU A 79 -0.16 4.07 24.55
N PRO A 80 1.11 4.46 24.81
CA PRO A 80 2.31 3.77 24.32
C PRO A 80 2.31 2.24 24.59
N PRO A 81 2.99 1.41 23.77
CA PRO A 81 2.85 -0.03 23.80
C PRO A 81 3.35 -0.57 25.15
N ALA A 82 2.61 -1.49 25.75
CA ALA A 82 3.15 -2.32 26.83
C ALA A 82 3.92 -3.51 26.21
N PRO A 83 4.98 -4.05 26.84
CA PRO A 83 5.70 -5.20 26.30
C PRO A 83 4.81 -6.47 26.28
N GLY A 84 4.48 -7.00 25.10
CA GLY A 84 3.83 -8.32 24.97
C GLY A 84 2.93 -8.51 23.74
N ASP A 85 3.40 -9.40 22.85
CA ASP A 85 2.80 -10.22 21.78
C ASP A 85 1.86 -9.64 20.69
N ASP A 86 2.33 -9.85 19.46
CA ASP A 86 1.73 -9.67 18.13
C ASP A 86 0.51 -10.59 17.89
N PRO A 87 -0.68 -10.03 17.58
CA PRO A 87 -1.91 -10.80 17.46
C PRO A 87 -2.46 -11.01 16.03
N LEU A 88 -1.73 -10.80 14.92
CA LEU A 88 -2.40 -10.68 13.60
C LEU A 88 -2.11 -11.80 12.59
N LYS A 89 -2.95 -12.84 12.64
CA LYS A 89 -3.33 -13.62 11.45
C LYS A 89 -4.40 -12.87 10.65
N GLY A 90 -4.00 -12.37 9.47
CA GLY A 90 -4.82 -12.26 8.28
C GLY A 90 -5.92 -11.21 8.29
N LEU A 91 -5.62 -10.02 7.75
CA LEU A 91 -6.55 -9.12 7.07
C LEU A 91 -5.72 -8.14 6.21
N VAL A 92 -6.15 -7.91 4.97
CA VAL A 92 -5.60 -6.91 4.03
C VAL A 92 -6.78 -6.06 3.58
N LEU A 93 -6.70 -4.74 3.75
CA LEU A 93 -7.64 -3.79 3.15
C LEU A 93 -6.90 -2.52 2.72
N ILE A 94 -7.16 -2.08 1.49
CA ILE A 94 -6.58 -0.90 0.85
C ILE A 94 -7.64 0.22 0.82
N PRO A 95 -7.51 1.28 1.64
CA PRO A 95 -8.34 2.49 1.52
C PRO A 95 -7.63 3.72 0.90
N GLN A 96 -8.46 4.72 0.57
CA GLN A 96 -8.23 5.84 -0.37
C GLN A 96 -6.95 6.66 -0.16
N LEU A 97 -6.44 7.12 -1.31
CA LEU A 97 -5.26 7.95 -1.54
C LEU A 97 -5.57 9.43 -1.24
N SER A 98 -4.67 10.10 -0.51
CA SER A 98 -4.68 11.55 -0.29
C SER A 98 -4.08 12.30 -1.47
N GLU A 99 -4.48 13.55 -1.66
CA GLU A 99 -4.12 14.42 -2.80
C GLU A 99 -2.63 14.47 -3.16
N PHE A 100 -2.34 14.20 -4.44
CA PHE A 100 -1.02 14.27 -5.04
C PHE A 100 -1.05 15.37 -6.11
N GLU A 101 -0.01 16.20 -6.21
CA GLU A 101 0.21 16.97 -7.43
C GLU A 101 1.43 16.41 -8.16
N ASP A 102 1.20 16.15 -9.45
CA ASP A 102 2.13 15.78 -10.51
C ASP A 102 3.00 14.54 -10.26
N ARG A 103 2.39 13.40 -9.88
CA ARG A 103 2.94 12.06 -10.18
C ARG A 103 1.86 11.04 -10.57
N GLU A 104 1.78 10.94 -11.89
CA GLU A 104 1.26 9.91 -12.76
C GLU A 104 1.38 8.45 -12.27
N PHE A 105 0.54 7.57 -12.83
CA PHE A 105 0.40 6.13 -12.54
C PHE A 105 1.61 5.39 -11.92
N GLN A 106 1.36 4.59 -10.88
CA GLN A 106 2.33 3.61 -10.38
C GLN A 106 2.26 2.34 -11.22
N VAL A 107 3.40 1.89 -11.73
CA VAL A 107 3.54 0.65 -12.49
C VAL A 107 4.13 -0.44 -11.60
N ILE A 108 3.53 -1.63 -11.64
CA ILE A 108 4.04 -2.84 -11.00
C ILE A 108 4.10 -3.92 -12.08
N LYS A 109 5.22 -4.63 -12.16
CA LYS A 109 5.39 -5.70 -13.14
C LYS A 109 5.81 -6.99 -12.45
N THR A 110 5.18 -8.08 -12.85
CA THR A 110 5.50 -9.43 -12.37
C THR A 110 5.56 -10.42 -13.51
N VAL A 111 6.15 -11.58 -13.28
CA VAL A 111 6.24 -12.69 -14.23
C VAL A 111 5.65 -13.95 -13.62
N SER A 112 5.02 -14.79 -14.44
CA SER A 112 4.37 -16.03 -14.00
C SER A 112 5.35 -17.08 -13.47
N ASP A 113 6.59 -17.06 -13.94
CA ASP A 113 7.67 -17.93 -13.51
C ASP A 113 8.98 -17.14 -13.51
N THR A 114 9.61 -17.01 -12.35
CA THR A 114 10.90 -16.32 -12.18
C THR A 114 12.09 -17.22 -12.50
N ASN A 115 11.90 -18.54 -12.62
CA ASN A 115 12.95 -19.53 -12.85
C ASN A 115 12.58 -20.59 -13.92
N PRO A 116 12.15 -20.19 -15.13
CA PRO A 116 11.81 -21.10 -16.21
C PRO A 116 13.05 -21.77 -16.83
N ASN A 117 12.86 -22.82 -17.64
CA ASN A 117 13.94 -23.28 -18.51
C ASN A 117 14.06 -22.36 -19.73
N GLY A 118 15.24 -22.31 -20.33
CA GLY A 118 15.45 -21.48 -21.50
C GLY A 118 14.56 -21.89 -22.69
N GLY A 119 13.91 -20.92 -23.32
CA GLY A 119 12.93 -21.12 -24.38
C GLY A 119 11.52 -21.48 -23.91
N ASP A 120 11.29 -21.64 -22.60
CA ASP A 120 9.93 -21.81 -22.08
C ASP A 120 9.15 -20.49 -22.22
N PRO A 121 7.83 -20.55 -22.49
CA PRO A 121 6.99 -19.37 -22.48
C PRO A 121 6.69 -18.91 -21.06
N VAL A 122 6.72 -17.61 -20.82
CA VAL A 122 6.26 -16.98 -19.57
C VAL A 122 5.28 -15.86 -19.86
N THR A 123 4.44 -15.54 -18.88
CA THR A 123 3.48 -14.44 -18.98
C THR A 123 3.92 -13.30 -18.06
N TYR A 124 4.06 -12.10 -18.61
CA TYR A 124 4.21 -10.89 -17.82
C TYR A 124 2.84 -10.33 -17.47
N THR A 125 2.74 -9.79 -16.25
CA THR A 125 1.58 -9.04 -15.77
C THR A 125 2.03 -7.64 -15.37
N ILE A 126 1.44 -6.63 -16.00
CA ILE A 126 1.63 -5.21 -15.67
C ILE A 126 0.36 -4.73 -14.95
N MET A 127 0.52 -4.24 -13.73
CA MET A 127 -0.53 -3.57 -12.96
C MET A 127 -0.21 -2.08 -12.89
N ILE A 128 -1.21 -1.26 -13.15
CA ILE A 128 -1.08 0.19 -13.22
C ILE A 128 -2.12 0.76 -12.28
N VAL A 129 -1.68 1.47 -11.24
CA VAL A 129 -2.56 2.05 -10.23
C VAL A 129 -2.56 3.55 -10.40
N ASN A 130 -3.75 4.16 -10.53
CA ASN A 130 -3.83 5.61 -10.41
C ASN A 130 -3.58 5.98 -8.94
N ARG A 131 -2.44 6.63 -8.68
CA ARG A 131 -2.09 7.08 -7.34
C ARG A 131 -2.53 8.51 -7.05
N ASP A 132 -3.04 9.24 -8.03
CA ASP A 132 -3.57 10.59 -7.90
C ASP A 132 -4.95 10.60 -7.22
N ASP A 133 -5.33 11.72 -6.61
CA ASP A 133 -6.67 11.96 -6.05
C ASP A 133 -7.70 12.41 -7.09
N THR A 134 -7.24 12.66 -8.31
CA THR A 134 -8.08 12.92 -9.47
C THR A 134 -7.98 11.80 -10.50
N ALA A 135 -8.92 11.78 -11.44
CA ALA A 135 -8.90 10.79 -12.50
C ALA A 135 -7.82 11.13 -13.54
N LEU A 136 -6.96 10.17 -13.88
CA LEU A 136 -5.89 10.33 -14.86
C LEU A 136 -6.21 9.60 -16.17
N ASP A 137 -5.80 10.20 -17.29
CA ASP A 137 -5.93 9.60 -18.60
C ASP A 137 -4.76 8.65 -18.87
N LEU A 138 -5.01 7.36 -19.11
CA LEU A 138 -3.99 6.41 -19.55
C LEU A 138 -4.01 6.30 -21.08
N LYS A 139 -2.95 6.75 -21.75
CA LYS A 139 -2.89 6.77 -23.23
C LYS A 139 -2.24 5.53 -23.82
N LYS A 140 -1.13 5.09 -23.23
CA LYS A 140 -0.39 3.91 -23.69
C LYS A 140 0.31 3.19 -22.56
N ILE A 141 0.53 1.89 -22.79
CA ILE A 141 1.40 1.02 -22.00
C ILE A 141 2.52 0.58 -22.95
N GLU A 142 3.76 0.66 -22.47
CA GLU A 142 4.93 0.24 -23.21
C GLU A 142 5.75 -0.74 -22.38
N ASP A 143 6.38 -1.70 -23.07
CA ASP A 143 7.22 -2.71 -22.46
C ASP A 143 8.49 -2.90 -23.28
N GLU A 144 9.65 -2.81 -22.63
CA GLU A 144 10.93 -3.10 -23.27
C GLU A 144 11.39 -4.50 -22.85
N LEU A 145 11.27 -5.46 -23.77
CA LEU A 145 11.72 -6.81 -23.50
C LEU A 145 13.24 -6.83 -23.30
N PRO A 146 13.74 -7.63 -22.34
CA PRO A 146 15.17 -7.90 -22.24
C PRO A 146 15.70 -8.44 -23.57
N ILE A 147 16.93 -8.05 -23.94
CA ILE A 147 17.63 -8.66 -25.08
C ILE A 147 17.66 -10.18 -24.88
N GLY A 148 17.35 -10.93 -25.94
CA GLY A 148 17.22 -12.39 -25.92
C GLY A 148 15.81 -12.93 -25.66
N PHE A 149 14.89 -12.08 -25.17
CA PHE A 149 13.46 -12.42 -25.05
C PHE A 149 12.72 -11.98 -26.31
N ALA A 150 11.67 -12.74 -26.66
CA ALA A 150 10.81 -12.44 -27.80
C ALA A 150 9.34 -12.42 -27.41
N PHE A 151 8.55 -11.57 -28.06
CA PHE A 151 7.10 -11.59 -27.92
C PHE A 151 6.52 -12.90 -28.47
N ASP A 152 5.70 -13.62 -27.69
CA ASP A 152 5.13 -14.89 -28.13
C ASP A 152 3.85 -14.65 -28.95
N CYS A 153 4.00 -14.60 -30.27
CA CYS A 153 2.88 -14.41 -31.19
C CYS A 153 1.87 -15.58 -31.17
N ASN A 154 2.23 -16.72 -30.60
CA ASN A 154 1.40 -17.93 -30.49
C ASN A 154 0.81 -18.14 -29.08
N ALA A 155 1.15 -17.26 -28.13
CA ALA A 155 0.58 -17.28 -26.78
C ALA A 155 -0.94 -17.06 -26.79
N ALA A 156 -1.55 -17.23 -25.62
CA ALA A 156 -2.90 -16.76 -25.38
C ALA A 156 -3.01 -15.25 -25.70
N PRO A 157 -4.17 -14.77 -26.17
CA PRO A 157 -4.35 -13.35 -26.45
C PRO A 157 -4.04 -12.51 -25.20
N ASN A 158 -3.29 -11.43 -25.39
CA ASN A 158 -3.04 -10.45 -24.34
C ASN A 158 -4.38 -10.00 -23.74
N GLN A 159 -4.46 -9.90 -22.42
CA GLN A 159 -5.68 -9.49 -21.74
C GLN A 159 -5.49 -8.14 -21.07
N LEU A 160 -6.31 -7.15 -21.42
CA LEU A 160 -6.46 -5.90 -20.69
C LEU A 160 -7.70 -5.95 -19.80
N THR A 161 -7.55 -5.59 -18.54
CA THR A 161 -8.66 -5.41 -17.60
C THR A 161 -8.67 -3.96 -17.15
N LEU A 162 -9.70 -3.21 -17.56
CA LEU A 162 -9.98 -1.87 -17.07
C LEU A 162 -10.83 -1.94 -15.78
N PRO A 163 -10.87 -0.86 -14.98
CA PRO A 163 -11.63 -0.85 -13.74
C PRO A 163 -13.10 -1.20 -13.97
N ASN A 164 -13.65 -2.08 -13.11
CA ASN A 164 -15.05 -2.52 -13.16
C ASN A 164 -15.49 -3.18 -14.49
N THR A 165 -14.54 -3.68 -15.29
CA THR A 165 -14.81 -4.39 -16.54
C THR A 165 -14.25 -5.82 -16.52
N ALA A 166 -14.78 -6.68 -17.39
CA ALA A 166 -14.18 -7.98 -17.64
C ALA A 166 -12.92 -7.84 -18.52
N ALA A 167 -11.97 -8.76 -18.37
CA ALA A 167 -10.79 -8.84 -19.23
C ALA A 167 -11.18 -8.95 -20.71
N GLN A 168 -10.43 -8.27 -21.57
CA GLN A 168 -10.64 -8.25 -23.02
C GLN A 168 -9.34 -8.51 -23.77
N ASP A 169 -9.45 -9.21 -24.90
CA ASP A 169 -8.37 -9.38 -25.86
C ASP A 169 -7.86 -8.01 -26.32
N PHE A 170 -6.57 -7.74 -26.10
CA PHE A 170 -5.97 -6.44 -26.33
C PHE A 170 -4.59 -6.56 -26.99
N PRO A 171 -4.54 -6.76 -28.32
CA PRO A 171 -3.28 -6.96 -29.04
C PRO A 171 -2.41 -5.70 -29.02
N PRO A 172 -1.08 -5.84 -29.07
CA PRO A 172 -0.19 -4.70 -29.19
C PRO A 172 -0.40 -3.98 -30.53
N LYS A 173 -0.06 -2.69 -30.53
CA LYS A 173 0.07 -1.90 -31.75
C LYS A 173 1.14 -2.54 -32.64
N ASP A 174 0.90 -2.49 -33.95
CA ASP A 174 1.80 -3.02 -34.97
C ASP A 174 2.23 -4.48 -34.75
N ARG A 175 1.33 -5.33 -34.19
CA ARG A 175 1.56 -6.76 -33.95
C ARG A 175 2.19 -7.50 -35.14
N VAL A 176 1.89 -7.10 -36.37
CA VAL A 176 2.43 -7.74 -37.58
C VAL A 176 3.95 -7.53 -37.69
N ASP A 177 4.46 -6.40 -37.22
CA ASP A 177 5.89 -6.06 -37.24
C ASP A 177 6.66 -6.73 -36.09
N LEU A 178 5.97 -7.10 -35.00
CA LEU A 178 6.52 -7.91 -33.90
C LEU A 178 6.72 -9.39 -34.29
N CYS A 179 6.10 -9.85 -35.38
CA CYS A 179 6.09 -11.25 -35.81
C CYS A 179 6.64 -11.35 -37.26
N PRO A 180 7.96 -11.56 -37.45
CA PRO A 180 8.71 -12.67 -36.87
C PRO A 180 9.63 -12.25 -35.72
N GLU A 181 9.53 -13.00 -34.60
CA GLU A 181 10.29 -12.93 -33.34
C GLU A 181 11.63 -12.18 -33.46
N SER A 182 11.61 -10.88 -33.17
CA SER A 182 12.82 -10.08 -32.95
C SER A 182 13.08 -9.97 -31.45
N ASP A 183 14.33 -10.14 -31.07
CA ASP A 183 14.80 -10.00 -29.69
C ASP A 183 14.91 -8.53 -29.28
N GLY A 184 14.69 -8.23 -28.00
CA GLY A 184 14.87 -6.87 -27.46
C GLY A 184 13.97 -5.82 -28.12
N ILE A 185 12.66 -6.05 -28.06
CA ILE A 185 11.66 -5.19 -28.71
C ILE A 185 10.88 -4.35 -27.70
N ASP A 186 10.60 -3.10 -28.11
CA ASP A 186 9.62 -2.23 -27.47
C ASP A 186 8.22 -2.62 -27.95
N ILE A 187 7.36 -3.03 -27.03
CA ILE A 187 5.98 -3.39 -27.29
C ILE A 187 5.09 -2.26 -26.81
N GLU A 188 4.22 -1.74 -27.69
CA GLU A 188 3.30 -0.65 -27.38
C GLU A 188 1.85 -1.14 -27.42
N TRP A 189 1.05 -0.77 -26.42
CA TRP A 189 -0.40 -0.90 -26.43
C TRP A 189 -1.03 0.48 -26.30
N VAL A 190 -1.81 0.88 -27.30
CA VAL A 190 -2.50 2.18 -27.31
C VAL A 190 -3.92 1.99 -26.78
N LEU A 191 -4.23 2.66 -25.67
CA LEU A 191 -5.56 2.63 -25.07
C LEU A 191 -6.54 3.49 -25.88
N PRO A 192 -7.85 3.20 -25.82
CA PRO A 192 -8.87 4.05 -26.40
C PRO A 192 -8.76 5.50 -25.90
N ASP A 193 -9.07 6.45 -26.77
CA ASP A 193 -9.11 7.87 -26.41
C ASP A 193 -10.04 8.09 -25.20
N ASN A 194 -9.58 8.90 -24.24
CA ASN A 194 -10.29 9.21 -22.99
C ASN A 194 -10.45 8.02 -22.03
N THR A 195 -9.53 7.05 -22.05
CA THR A 195 -9.45 6.05 -20.98
C THR A 195 -9.01 6.72 -19.68
N SER A 196 -9.99 7.11 -18.88
CA SER A 196 -9.80 7.78 -17.59
C SER A 196 -9.89 6.76 -16.46
N ILE A 197 -8.88 6.73 -15.60
CA ILE A 197 -8.76 5.82 -14.46
C ILE A 197 -8.99 6.62 -13.20
N ALA A 198 -9.98 6.24 -12.39
CA ALA A 198 -10.27 6.98 -11.16
C ALA A 198 -9.20 6.72 -10.08
N PRO A 199 -9.12 7.58 -9.05
CA PRO A 199 -8.18 7.41 -7.92
C PRO A 199 -8.21 6.02 -7.32
N GLY A 200 -7.04 5.39 -7.19
CA GLY A 200 -6.86 4.05 -6.63
C GLY A 200 -7.35 2.89 -7.50
N GLU A 201 -7.96 3.17 -8.66
CA GLU A 201 -8.34 2.11 -9.58
C GLU A 201 -7.12 1.51 -10.28
N ILE A 202 -7.26 0.24 -10.66
CA ILE A 202 -6.18 -0.58 -11.19
C ILE A 202 -6.52 -1.02 -12.61
N VAL A 203 -5.58 -0.80 -13.53
CA VAL A 203 -5.55 -1.42 -14.87
C VAL A 203 -4.58 -2.58 -14.83
N THR A 204 -4.95 -3.72 -15.43
CA THR A 204 -4.07 -4.88 -15.54
C THR A 204 -3.92 -5.30 -17.01
N LEU A 205 -2.67 -5.49 -17.46
CA LEU A 205 -2.34 -6.04 -18.76
C LEU A 205 -1.52 -7.32 -18.60
N THR A 206 -1.88 -8.38 -19.31
CA THR A 206 -1.08 -9.61 -19.39
C THR A 206 -0.68 -9.91 -20.83
N PHE A 207 0.53 -10.43 -21.03
CA PHE A 207 1.02 -10.83 -22.35
C PHE A 207 2.09 -11.92 -22.25
N GLY A 208 2.15 -12.77 -23.28
CA GLY A 208 3.09 -13.90 -23.36
C GLY A 208 4.39 -13.52 -24.05
N VAL A 209 5.49 -14.09 -23.57
CA VAL A 209 6.82 -13.99 -24.16
C VAL A 209 7.50 -15.36 -24.15
N VAL A 210 8.45 -15.54 -25.05
CA VAL A 210 9.39 -16.67 -25.03
C VAL A 210 10.70 -16.19 -24.41
N THR A 211 11.19 -16.96 -23.43
CA THR A 211 12.44 -16.69 -22.73
C THR A 211 13.66 -17.01 -23.60
N ASP A 212 14.81 -16.39 -23.30
CA ASP A 212 16.08 -16.75 -23.94
C ASP A 212 16.44 -18.21 -23.64
N SER A 213 17.21 -18.85 -24.51
CA SER A 213 17.76 -20.20 -24.29
C SER A 213 19.05 -20.23 -23.46
N SER A 214 19.63 -19.06 -23.18
CA SER A 214 20.93 -18.89 -22.52
C SER A 214 20.77 -18.63 -21.02
N ASP A 215 21.74 -19.12 -20.23
CA ASP A 215 21.80 -18.82 -18.81
C ASP A 215 22.00 -17.31 -18.58
N GLY A 216 21.23 -16.72 -17.67
CA GLY A 216 21.29 -15.29 -17.38
C GLY A 216 20.15 -14.77 -16.50
N ASN A 217 20.26 -13.51 -16.09
CA ASN A 217 19.21 -12.77 -15.40
C ASN A 217 18.64 -11.69 -16.33
N TYR A 218 17.37 -11.82 -16.67
CA TYR A 218 16.70 -10.98 -17.66
C TYR A 218 15.64 -10.14 -16.96
N CYS A 219 15.91 -8.85 -16.83
CA CYS A 219 15.09 -7.96 -16.02
C CYS A 219 14.33 -7.01 -16.94
N ASN A 220 13.00 -7.10 -16.86
CA ASN A 220 12.10 -6.42 -17.78
C ASN A 220 11.53 -5.14 -17.16
N ARG A 221 11.37 -4.10 -17.98
CA ARG A 221 10.80 -2.79 -17.63
C ARG A 221 9.49 -2.55 -18.37
N ALA A 222 8.48 -2.13 -17.62
CA ALA A 222 7.27 -1.52 -18.17
C ALA A 222 7.27 -0.01 -17.91
N GLN A 223 6.64 0.73 -18.81
CA GLN A 223 6.38 2.16 -18.65
C GLN A 223 4.99 2.53 -19.15
N VAL A 224 4.44 3.61 -18.64
CA VAL A 224 3.13 4.15 -19.06
C VAL A 224 3.22 5.64 -19.28
N ALA A 225 2.39 6.17 -20.17
CA ALA A 225 2.33 7.60 -20.44
C ALA A 225 0.90 8.12 -20.27
N PRO A 226 0.64 9.03 -19.33
CA PRO A 226 -0.67 9.66 -19.19
C PRO A 226 -0.82 10.99 -19.95
N GLY A 227 0.06 11.27 -20.92
CA GLY A 227 -0.11 12.37 -21.87
C GLY A 227 0.82 13.56 -21.67
N GLY A 228 1.93 13.39 -20.94
CA GLY A 228 2.97 14.41 -20.78
C GLY A 228 4.33 13.79 -20.49
N ASP A 229 4.44 13.09 -19.36
CA ASP A 229 5.65 12.36 -18.94
C ASP A 229 5.45 10.83 -19.07
N THR A 230 6.53 10.06 -18.89
CA THR A 230 6.49 8.59 -18.79
C THR A 230 6.77 8.17 -17.35
N THR A 231 6.00 7.23 -16.82
CA THR A 231 6.31 6.60 -15.52
C THR A 231 6.74 5.16 -15.70
N SER A 232 7.78 4.78 -14.96
CA SER A 232 8.30 3.42 -14.92
C SER A 232 8.77 3.09 -13.52
N ASN A 233 8.68 1.81 -13.17
CA ASN A 233 9.27 1.26 -11.95
C ASN A 233 10.65 0.63 -12.21
N GLY A 234 11.25 0.83 -13.39
CA GLY A 234 12.54 0.24 -13.76
C GLY A 234 12.46 -1.26 -14.06
N LYS A 235 13.62 -1.90 -14.17
CA LYS A 235 13.73 -3.34 -14.50
C LYS A 235 13.47 -4.23 -13.27
N THR A 236 12.20 -4.36 -12.88
CA THR A 236 11.78 -4.98 -11.60
C THR A 236 11.15 -6.37 -11.72
N ALA A 237 10.97 -6.90 -12.94
CA ALA A 237 10.47 -8.25 -13.17
C ALA A 237 11.58 -9.18 -13.72
N PRO A 238 12.48 -9.70 -12.86
CA PRO A 238 13.57 -10.58 -13.27
C PRO A 238 13.09 -11.98 -13.62
N VAL A 239 13.67 -12.55 -14.67
CA VAL A 239 13.59 -13.96 -15.04
C VAL A 239 14.99 -14.54 -15.04
N GLN A 240 15.21 -15.57 -14.24
CA GLN A 240 16.49 -16.24 -14.06
C GLN A 240 16.50 -17.56 -14.81
N ILE A 241 17.46 -17.71 -15.71
CA ILE A 241 17.65 -18.94 -16.49
C ILE A 241 19.01 -19.53 -16.09
N GLY A 242 19.00 -20.83 -15.75
CA GLY A 242 20.20 -21.53 -15.29
C GLY A 242 20.56 -21.29 -13.82
N ALA A 243 21.71 -21.83 -13.40
CA ALA A 243 22.08 -21.94 -11.98
C ALA A 243 22.79 -20.71 -11.41
N ASN A 244 23.41 -19.86 -12.25
CA ASN A 244 24.17 -18.68 -11.83
C ASN A 244 23.79 -17.49 -12.73
N PRO A 245 22.62 -16.87 -12.51
CA PRO A 245 22.04 -15.95 -13.48
C PRO A 245 22.79 -14.60 -13.54
N GLY A 246 23.56 -14.23 -12.51
CA GLY A 246 24.29 -12.96 -12.45
C GLY A 246 23.37 -11.73 -12.31
N PRO A 247 23.91 -10.51 -12.43
CA PRO A 247 23.12 -9.29 -12.47
C PRO A 247 22.37 -9.13 -13.79
N CYS A 248 21.32 -8.31 -13.78
CA CYS A 248 20.59 -7.89 -14.96
C CYS A 248 21.53 -7.20 -15.97
N THR A 249 21.39 -7.52 -17.26
CA THR A 249 22.20 -6.84 -18.30
C THR A 249 21.86 -5.34 -18.39
N GLY A 250 22.90 -4.52 -18.49
CA GLY A 250 22.82 -3.06 -18.52
C GLY A 250 22.55 -2.45 -17.15
N ASP A 251 21.98 -1.25 -17.15
CA ASP A 251 21.54 -0.54 -15.95
C ASP A 251 20.24 -1.16 -15.43
N ALA A 252 20.20 -1.45 -14.14
CA ALA A 252 19.02 -1.95 -13.44
C ALA A 252 19.14 -1.68 -11.94
N VAL A 253 18.12 -1.08 -11.36
CA VAL A 253 18.05 -0.79 -9.93
C VAL A 253 16.73 -1.27 -9.35
N VAL A 254 16.74 -1.56 -8.07
CA VAL A 254 15.53 -1.75 -7.26
C VAL A 254 15.66 -0.80 -6.09
N VAL A 255 14.68 0.10 -5.92
CA VAL A 255 14.62 0.97 -4.74
C VAL A 255 13.43 0.58 -3.89
N THR A 256 13.69 0.44 -2.61
CA THR A 256 12.69 0.11 -1.59
C THR A 256 12.70 1.19 -0.53
N LYS A 257 11.52 1.59 -0.09
CA LYS A 257 11.36 2.46 1.07
C LYS A 257 10.49 1.77 2.11
N SER A 258 10.98 1.66 3.34
CA SER A 258 10.28 1.02 4.45
C SER A 258 10.02 1.99 5.60
N LEU A 259 8.87 1.80 6.24
CA LEU A 259 8.59 2.32 7.58
C LEU A 259 9.28 1.39 8.60
N ASP A 260 10.34 1.87 9.25
CA ASP A 260 11.14 1.05 10.17
C ASP A 260 10.54 1.01 11.57
N SER A 261 10.13 2.17 12.09
CA SER A 261 9.53 2.30 13.41
C SER A 261 8.55 3.46 13.48
N ALA A 262 7.55 3.30 14.33
CA ALA A 262 6.62 4.34 14.73
C ALA A 262 6.49 4.35 16.25
N THR A 263 6.78 5.49 16.87
CA THR A 263 6.66 5.71 18.31
C THR A 263 5.58 6.74 18.58
N LEU A 264 4.51 6.35 19.28
CA LEU A 264 3.46 7.29 19.70
C LEU A 264 4.01 8.24 20.76
N VAL A 265 3.99 9.54 20.46
CA VAL A 265 4.44 10.62 21.34
C VAL A 265 3.27 11.16 22.16
N SER A 266 2.14 11.46 21.51
CA SER A 266 0.95 11.99 22.19
C SER A 266 -0.32 11.82 21.37
N THR A 267 -1.48 11.92 22.04
CA THR A 267 -2.81 11.90 21.43
C THR A 267 -3.56 13.18 21.80
N ASN A 268 -4.03 13.93 20.80
CA ASN A 268 -4.90 15.08 20.98
C ASN A 268 -6.37 14.67 20.75
N THR A 269 -7.15 14.72 21.83
CA THR A 269 -8.58 14.35 21.86
C THR A 269 -9.52 15.55 21.67
N SER A 270 -8.98 16.75 21.41
CA SER A 270 -9.78 17.97 21.24
C SER A 270 -10.36 18.11 19.82
N THR A 271 -9.99 17.22 18.90
CA THR A 271 -10.43 17.19 17.50
C THR A 271 -11.01 15.82 17.18
N ILE A 272 -11.98 15.74 16.27
CA ILE A 272 -12.49 14.46 15.76
C ILE A 272 -12.31 14.41 14.24
N PRO A 273 -11.67 13.35 13.70
CA PRO A 273 -11.00 12.26 14.43
C PRO A 273 -9.83 12.76 15.31
N TYR A 274 -9.46 11.95 16.32
CA TYR A 274 -8.32 12.26 17.18
C TYR A 274 -7.05 12.42 16.35
N THR A 275 -6.19 13.35 16.75
CA THR A 275 -4.88 13.54 16.12
C THR A 275 -3.80 12.85 16.96
N TYR A 276 -2.99 12.04 16.31
CA TYR A 276 -1.87 11.31 16.90
C TYR A 276 -0.56 11.96 16.48
N THR A 277 0.35 12.13 17.43
CA THR A 277 1.71 12.55 17.16
C THR A 277 2.64 11.36 17.24
N PHE A 278 3.38 11.08 16.16
CA PHE A 278 4.35 10.01 16.09
C PHE A 278 5.75 10.52 15.75
N ASP A 279 6.75 9.87 16.32
CA ASP A 279 8.12 9.86 15.77
C ASP A 279 8.24 8.65 14.85
N ILE A 280 8.64 8.87 13.60
CA ILE A 280 8.63 7.85 12.55
C ILE A 280 9.99 7.80 11.86
N ASP A 281 10.56 6.60 11.77
CA ASP A 281 11.83 6.34 11.08
C ASP A 281 11.57 5.61 9.75
N PHE A 282 12.27 6.05 8.70
CA PHE A 282 12.25 5.43 7.39
C PHE A 282 13.64 4.95 6.98
N THR A 283 13.69 3.84 6.25
CA THR A 283 14.88 3.41 5.47
C THR A 283 14.56 3.46 3.99
N ILE A 284 15.44 4.09 3.22
CA ILE A 284 15.53 3.97 1.77
C ILE A 284 16.70 3.02 1.47
N LYS A 285 16.45 2.01 0.63
CA LYS A 285 17.47 1.07 0.15
C LYS A 285 17.48 1.08 -1.38
N ILE A 286 18.65 1.27 -1.96
CA ILE A 286 18.89 1.27 -3.41
C ILE A 286 19.80 0.09 -3.72
N ASP A 287 19.30 -0.90 -4.44
CA ASP A 287 20.03 -2.08 -4.90
C ASP A 287 20.37 -1.94 -6.37
N ASN A 288 21.66 -1.97 -6.72
CA ASN A 288 22.08 -2.09 -8.11
C ASN A 288 22.08 -3.56 -8.50
N VAL A 289 21.01 -3.95 -9.18
CA VAL A 289 20.82 -5.31 -9.69
C VAL A 289 21.36 -5.46 -11.11
N GLY A 290 21.88 -4.37 -11.70
CA GLY A 290 22.45 -4.32 -13.04
C GLY A 290 23.95 -4.60 -13.10
N THR A 291 24.45 -4.72 -14.33
CA THR A 291 25.88 -4.93 -14.63
C THR A 291 26.73 -3.66 -14.61
N GLN A 292 26.10 -2.48 -14.69
CA GLN A 292 26.79 -1.20 -14.77
C GLN A 292 26.88 -0.54 -13.41
N ASP A 293 27.99 0.15 -13.14
CA ASP A 293 28.14 0.96 -11.93
C ASP A 293 27.38 2.28 -12.09
N LEU A 294 26.66 2.68 -11.03
CA LEU A 294 25.73 3.80 -11.09
C LEU A 294 26.11 4.87 -10.07
N PRO A 295 26.29 6.13 -10.46
CA PRO A 295 26.42 7.23 -9.51
C PRO A 295 25.03 7.70 -9.08
N ILE A 296 24.74 7.66 -7.78
CA ILE A 296 23.53 8.25 -7.19
C ILE A 296 23.79 9.75 -7.04
N GLU A 297 23.06 10.58 -7.79
CA GLU A 297 23.25 12.04 -7.83
C GLU A 297 22.19 12.80 -7.04
N GLU A 298 20.96 12.29 -6.99
CA GLU A 298 19.88 12.95 -6.25
C GLU A 298 18.93 11.90 -5.64
N LEU A 299 18.51 12.12 -4.40
CA LEU A 299 17.33 11.50 -3.82
C LEU A 299 16.34 12.60 -3.47
N ARG A 300 15.08 12.43 -3.87
CA ARG A 300 14.04 13.41 -3.60
C ARG A 300 12.81 12.71 -3.06
N ASP A 301 12.44 13.06 -1.84
CA ASP A 301 11.42 12.37 -1.07
C ASP A 301 10.34 13.34 -0.62
N TRP A 302 9.10 13.10 -1.06
CA TRP A 302 7.94 13.83 -0.57
C TRP A 302 7.33 13.04 0.58
N LEU A 303 7.43 13.59 1.78
CA LEU A 303 6.77 13.03 2.95
C LEU A 303 5.25 13.10 2.80
N PRO A 304 4.49 12.19 3.43
CA PRO A 304 3.04 12.29 3.43
C PRO A 304 2.55 13.58 4.08
N VAL A 305 1.30 13.97 3.80
CA VAL A 305 0.67 15.14 4.45
C VAL A 305 0.68 14.97 5.96
N GLY A 306 1.09 16.01 6.69
CA GLY A 306 1.17 16.02 8.16
C GLY A 306 2.47 15.44 8.73
N PHE A 307 3.42 15.02 7.88
CA PHE A 307 4.77 14.63 8.27
C PHE A 307 5.75 15.78 8.09
N SER A 308 6.79 15.81 8.92
CA SER A 308 7.88 16.78 8.86
C SER A 308 9.20 16.12 9.22
N TYR A 309 10.22 16.40 8.43
CA TYR A 309 11.59 15.95 8.60
C TYR A 309 12.21 16.52 9.87
N VAL A 310 12.87 15.66 10.66
CA VAL A 310 13.54 16.08 11.91
C VAL A 310 14.97 15.59 12.04
N SER A 311 15.44 14.72 11.14
CA SER A 311 16.80 14.18 11.25
C SER A 311 17.85 15.25 10.96
N THR A 312 18.70 15.54 11.93
CA THR A 312 19.88 16.39 11.71
C THR A 312 21.13 15.60 11.38
N SER A 313 21.02 14.27 11.30
CA SER A 313 22.13 13.35 11.01
C SER A 313 21.57 12.03 10.46
N PRO A 314 21.22 11.97 9.16
CA PRO A 314 20.88 10.71 8.51
C PRO A 314 21.96 9.65 8.73
N SER A 315 21.54 8.38 8.71
CA SER A 315 22.45 7.24 8.90
C SER A 315 22.31 6.21 7.78
N GLY A 316 23.13 5.16 7.80
CA GLY A 316 23.26 4.22 6.69
C GLY A 316 24.56 4.43 5.93
N ASP A 317 24.54 4.15 4.63
CA ASP A 317 25.68 4.37 3.73
C ASP A 317 25.73 5.81 3.21
N ILE A 318 24.57 6.45 3.05
CA ILE A 318 24.41 7.86 2.69
C ILE A 318 24.12 8.61 3.99
N THR A 319 25.03 9.49 4.40
CA THR A 319 24.94 10.22 5.69
C THR A 319 24.82 11.73 5.51
N ASP A 320 24.73 12.19 4.27
CA ASP A 320 24.59 13.60 3.94
C ASP A 320 23.29 14.16 4.53
N ILE A 321 23.39 15.37 5.06
CA ILE A 321 22.21 16.15 5.46
C ILE A 321 21.52 16.62 4.17
N PRO A 322 20.18 16.70 4.12
CA PRO A 322 19.51 17.20 2.94
C PRO A 322 20.01 18.60 2.54
N ASP A 323 20.27 18.79 1.27
CA ASP A 323 20.59 20.09 0.65
C ASP A 323 19.41 21.03 0.74
N GLU A 324 18.20 20.48 0.64
CA GLU A 324 16.97 21.24 0.67
C GLU A 324 15.84 20.49 1.40
N VAL A 325 15.12 21.21 2.25
CA VAL A 325 13.84 20.78 2.83
C VAL A 325 12.83 21.89 2.57
N LEU A 326 11.81 21.61 1.75
CA LEU A 326 10.79 22.58 1.35
C LEU A 326 9.38 22.10 1.65
N MET A 327 8.58 22.99 2.21
CA MET A 327 7.13 22.81 2.24
C MET A 327 6.53 23.19 0.88
N ILE A 328 5.94 22.22 0.18
CA ILE A 328 5.21 22.43 -1.06
C ILE A 328 3.76 22.75 -0.70
N THR A 329 3.43 24.04 -0.73
CA THR A 329 2.15 24.55 -0.19
C THR A 329 0.92 24.07 -0.95
N GLN A 330 1.06 23.72 -2.23
CA GLN A 330 -0.04 23.29 -3.08
C GLN A 330 -0.57 21.91 -2.67
N VAL A 331 0.33 20.99 -2.33
CA VAL A 331 0.00 19.64 -1.84
C VAL A 331 0.07 19.50 -0.32
N ASN A 332 0.47 20.55 0.38
CA ASN A 332 0.70 20.54 1.83
C ASN A 332 1.62 19.38 2.28
N ARG A 333 2.70 19.14 1.52
CA ARG A 333 3.70 18.10 1.79
C ARG A 333 5.09 18.70 1.87
N GLU A 334 5.92 18.13 2.74
CA GLU A 334 7.32 18.48 2.79
C GLU A 334 8.13 17.61 1.82
N ARG A 335 8.99 18.24 1.04
CA ARG A 335 9.93 17.62 0.12
C ARG A 335 11.33 17.73 0.68
N ILE A 336 12.03 16.61 0.74
CA ILE A 336 13.42 16.51 1.15
C ILE A 336 14.25 16.16 -0.08
N THR A 337 15.32 16.91 -0.32
CA THR A 337 16.25 16.67 -1.42
C THR A 337 17.65 16.45 -0.87
N TRP A 338 18.27 15.34 -1.25
CA TRP A 338 19.69 15.06 -1.04
C TRP A 338 20.40 15.05 -2.40
N GLU A 339 21.46 15.84 -2.55
CA GLU A 339 22.32 15.92 -3.73
C GLU A 339 23.78 15.66 -3.30
N PRO A 340 24.18 14.40 -3.08
CA PRO A 340 25.54 14.10 -2.64
C PRO A 340 26.59 14.64 -3.62
N ASP A 341 27.54 15.44 -3.11
CA ASP A 341 28.67 15.97 -3.88
C ASP A 341 30.00 15.57 -3.21
N PRO A 342 30.77 14.61 -3.78
CA PRO A 342 30.52 13.94 -5.05
C PRO A 342 29.39 12.90 -4.97
N ALA A 343 28.82 12.56 -6.13
CA ALA A 343 27.81 11.51 -6.25
C ALA A 343 28.23 10.20 -5.57
N VAL A 344 27.26 9.51 -4.95
CA VAL A 344 27.52 8.25 -4.24
C VAL A 344 27.62 7.11 -5.24
N GLU A 345 28.79 6.49 -5.34
CA GLU A 345 29.02 5.35 -6.22
C GLU A 345 28.29 4.08 -5.70
N LEU A 346 27.46 3.51 -6.56
CA LEU A 346 26.72 2.27 -6.36
C LEU A 346 27.15 1.25 -7.43
N ASN A 347 28.17 0.44 -7.09
CA ASN A 347 28.70 -0.55 -8.02
C ASN A 347 27.70 -1.69 -8.27
N SER A 348 27.88 -2.41 -9.37
CA SER A 348 27.10 -3.60 -9.73
C SER A 348 27.03 -4.60 -8.56
N GLY A 349 25.81 -5.03 -8.24
CA GLY A 349 25.52 -5.98 -7.17
C GLY A 349 25.63 -5.41 -5.74
N GLN A 350 25.88 -4.10 -5.58
CA GLN A 350 25.89 -3.45 -4.28
C GLN A 350 24.55 -2.83 -3.91
N SER A 351 24.41 -2.52 -2.63
CA SER A 351 23.29 -1.77 -2.07
C SER A 351 23.81 -0.52 -1.36
N LYS A 352 23.00 0.55 -1.35
CA LYS A 352 23.19 1.72 -0.49
C LYS A 352 21.93 1.98 0.31
N THR A 353 22.11 2.47 1.53
CA THR A 353 21.02 2.82 2.43
C THR A 353 21.08 4.27 2.90
N LEU A 354 19.92 4.89 3.03
CA LEU A 354 19.71 6.19 3.67
C LEU A 354 18.60 6.03 4.70
N LYS A 355 18.87 6.41 5.95
CA LYS A 355 17.91 6.36 7.04
C LYS A 355 17.68 7.73 7.63
N TYR A 356 16.42 8.07 7.86
CA TYR A 356 16.06 9.37 8.41
C TYR A 356 14.77 9.30 9.24
N SER A 357 14.60 10.31 10.09
CA SER A 357 13.48 10.42 11.04
C SER A 357 12.58 11.60 10.70
N THR A 358 11.30 11.42 10.98
CA THR A 358 10.23 12.40 10.81
C THR A 358 9.39 12.47 12.07
N THR A 359 8.67 13.58 12.24
CA THR A 359 7.53 13.68 13.14
C THR A 359 6.26 13.74 12.29
N ALA A 360 5.18 13.15 12.78
CA ALA A 360 3.89 13.20 12.10
C ALA A 360 2.80 13.63 13.09
N ALA A 361 1.94 14.56 12.69
CA ALA A 361 0.72 14.92 13.41
C ALA A 361 -0.48 14.62 12.51
N ILE A 362 -1.02 13.41 12.65
CA ILE A 362 -1.93 12.80 11.68
C ILE A 362 -3.12 12.13 12.38
N THR A 363 -4.20 11.92 11.64
CA THR A 363 -5.41 11.23 12.10
C THR A 363 -5.39 9.78 11.62
N ARG A 364 -6.44 8.98 11.89
CA ARG A 364 -6.62 7.72 11.14
C ARG A 364 -6.59 7.98 9.64
N GLY A 365 -5.96 7.07 8.90
CA GLY A 365 -5.84 7.15 7.46
C GLY A 365 -4.65 6.36 6.93
N ASN A 366 -4.50 6.39 5.62
CA ASN A 366 -3.34 5.90 4.91
C ASN A 366 -2.55 7.07 4.37
N TYR A 367 -1.24 7.00 4.51
CA TYR A 367 -0.31 8.05 4.18
C TYR A 367 0.80 7.45 3.33
N TYR A 368 1.12 8.07 2.20
CA TYR A 368 2.12 7.57 1.26
C TYR A 368 3.24 8.58 1.11
N SER A 369 4.46 8.07 0.94
CA SER A 369 5.64 8.89 0.73
C SER A 369 6.24 8.62 -0.64
N ASP A 370 6.53 9.64 -1.43
CA ASP A 370 7.01 9.44 -2.81
C ASP A 370 8.50 9.64 -2.91
N LEU A 371 9.19 8.63 -3.46
CA LEU A 371 10.63 8.67 -3.63
C LEU A 371 11.01 8.72 -5.11
N LEU A 372 11.83 9.71 -5.45
CA LEU A 372 12.62 9.77 -6.66
C LEU A 372 14.08 9.48 -6.34
N VAL A 373 14.72 8.68 -7.19
CA VAL A 373 16.18 8.55 -7.21
C VAL A 373 16.68 8.85 -8.63
N SER A 374 17.62 9.78 -8.73
CA SER A 374 18.27 10.17 -9.98
C SER A 374 19.70 9.63 -9.98
N PHE A 375 20.12 9.16 -11.15
CA PHE A 375 21.47 8.63 -11.39
C PHE A 375 22.15 9.44 -12.47
N GLY A 376 23.48 9.46 -12.47
CA GLY A 376 24.22 10.34 -13.35
C GLY A 376 23.99 10.14 -14.84
N ALA A 377 24.19 11.24 -15.58
CA ALA A 377 23.84 11.37 -16.98
C ALA A 377 24.24 10.15 -17.82
N GLY A 378 23.25 9.52 -18.45
CA GLY A 378 23.42 8.35 -19.30
C GLY A 378 23.12 7.00 -18.65
N SER A 379 22.89 6.95 -17.34
CA SER A 379 22.55 5.71 -16.61
C SER A 379 21.12 5.22 -16.90
N PHE A 380 20.21 6.14 -17.25
CA PHE A 380 18.82 5.84 -17.64
C PHE A 380 18.31 6.89 -18.64
N GLY A 381 17.56 6.47 -19.66
CA GLY A 381 17.16 7.32 -20.80
C GLY A 381 16.07 8.35 -20.50
N ASP A 382 15.21 8.07 -19.52
CA ASP A 382 14.19 8.98 -19.01
C ASP A 382 14.38 9.11 -17.50
N GLU A 383 14.86 10.27 -17.06
CA GLU A 383 15.03 10.59 -15.65
C GLU A 383 13.65 10.72 -15.02
N ARG A 384 13.14 9.65 -14.38
CA ARG A 384 12.35 9.68 -13.13
C ARG A 384 11.76 8.30 -12.83
N TYR A 385 12.30 7.62 -11.83
CA TYR A 385 11.70 6.40 -11.29
C TYR A 385 10.79 6.72 -10.11
N THR A 386 9.52 6.34 -10.20
CA THR A 386 8.59 6.34 -9.06
C THR A 386 8.73 5.01 -8.34
N TRP A 387 9.37 5.05 -7.17
CA TRP A 387 9.60 3.86 -6.36
C TRP A 387 8.47 3.69 -5.34
N PRO A 388 8.16 2.45 -4.91
CA PRO A 388 7.05 2.18 -4.02
C PRO A 388 7.08 3.09 -2.80
N THR A 389 5.90 3.62 -2.53
CA THR A 389 5.68 4.76 -1.69
C THR A 389 5.37 4.21 -0.32
N ALA A 390 6.33 4.28 0.62
CA ALA A 390 6.16 3.66 1.92
C ALA A 390 4.79 4.04 2.52
N LEU A 391 3.93 3.05 2.69
CA LEU A 391 2.61 3.22 3.28
C LEU A 391 2.78 3.35 4.79
N VAL A 392 2.11 4.34 5.37
CA VAL A 392 1.87 4.44 6.81
C VAL A 392 0.36 4.39 7.00
N SER A 393 -0.15 3.32 7.58
CA SER A 393 -1.55 3.19 7.95
C SER A 393 -1.72 3.46 9.44
N VAL A 394 -2.66 4.33 9.80
CA VAL A 394 -3.06 4.62 11.17
C VAL A 394 -4.54 4.25 11.30
N LYS A 395 -4.88 3.36 12.22
CA LYS A 395 -6.27 2.98 12.48
C LYS A 395 -6.70 3.37 13.90
N ASP A 396 -7.85 4.03 13.99
CA ASP A 396 -8.49 4.39 15.27
C ASP A 396 -9.02 3.16 15.99
N VAL A 397 -9.26 3.33 17.28
CA VAL A 397 -9.88 2.30 18.11
C VAL A 397 -11.08 2.83 18.83
N TYR A 398 -12.01 1.91 19.02
CA TYR A 398 -13.21 2.11 19.77
C TYR A 398 -13.36 1.04 20.85
N THR A 399 -13.75 1.46 22.05
CA THR A 399 -14.37 0.59 23.04
C THR A 399 -15.84 0.49 22.69
N VAL A 400 -16.32 -0.73 22.46
CA VAL A 400 -17.73 -0.99 22.18
C VAL A 400 -18.34 -1.68 23.37
N SER A 401 -19.37 -1.08 23.97
CA SER A 401 -20.18 -1.73 24.98
C SER A 401 -21.60 -2.00 24.49
N ALA A 402 -22.19 -3.08 25.00
CA ALA A 402 -23.56 -3.45 24.77
C ALA A 402 -24.25 -3.66 26.11
N THR A 403 -25.29 -2.88 26.37
CA THR A 403 -25.99 -2.84 27.65
C THR A 403 -27.46 -3.20 27.46
N ASP A 404 -27.96 -4.15 28.25
CA ASP A 404 -29.37 -4.54 28.23
C ASP A 404 -30.27 -3.64 29.11
N GLU A 405 -31.58 -3.87 29.07
CA GLU A 405 -32.56 -3.11 29.87
C GLU A 405 -32.37 -3.26 31.40
N ALA A 406 -31.68 -4.32 31.84
CA ALA A 406 -31.35 -4.55 33.24
C ALA A 406 -30.06 -3.81 33.66
N GLY A 407 -29.32 -3.23 32.71
CA GLY A 407 -28.03 -2.60 32.91
C GLY A 407 -26.86 -3.58 32.92
N ASP A 408 -27.06 -4.84 32.50
CA ASP A 408 -25.96 -5.79 32.32
C ASP A 408 -25.16 -5.37 31.07
N GLU A 409 -23.85 -5.14 31.22
CA GLU A 409 -22.96 -4.61 30.17
C GLU A 409 -21.92 -5.65 29.72
N VAL A 410 -21.68 -5.72 28.41
CA VAL A 410 -20.55 -6.44 27.81
C VAL A 410 -19.67 -5.44 27.07
N VAL A 411 -18.37 -5.47 27.33
CA VAL A 411 -17.38 -4.58 26.68
C VAL A 411 -16.48 -5.39 25.74
N ILE A 412 -16.26 -4.85 24.54
CA ILE A 412 -15.29 -5.33 23.57
C ILE A 412 -14.26 -4.20 23.38
N ALA A 413 -13.02 -4.45 23.76
CA ALA A 413 -11.89 -3.57 23.49
C ALA A 413 -11.26 -3.94 22.14
N LEU A 414 -11.11 -2.96 21.25
CA LEU A 414 -10.36 -3.09 19.99
C LEU A 414 -8.94 -2.49 20.20
N GLN A 415 -8.02 -2.54 19.21
CA GLN A 415 -6.61 -2.11 19.34
C GLN A 415 -6.11 -1.21 18.20
N VAL A 416 -5.20 -0.25 18.50
CA VAL A 416 -4.66 0.68 17.49
C VAL A 416 -3.43 0.00 16.94
N TRP A 417 -3.28 0.08 15.63
CA TRP A 417 -2.07 -0.35 14.97
C TRP A 417 -1.60 0.71 13.98
N VAL A 418 -0.27 0.78 13.86
CA VAL A 418 0.42 1.48 12.79
C VAL A 418 1.20 0.43 12.02
N GLY A 419 1.11 0.48 10.69
CA GLY A 419 1.76 -0.49 9.81
C GLY A 419 2.09 0.09 8.45
N GLY A 420 2.92 -0.65 7.71
CA GLY A 420 3.22 -0.37 6.31
C GLY A 420 2.85 -1.54 5.39
N GLU A 421 3.39 -1.54 4.17
CA GLU A 421 3.11 -2.58 3.17
C GLU A 421 3.50 -3.99 3.67
N ASP A 422 4.52 -4.06 4.53
CA ASP A 422 5.02 -5.31 5.14
C ASP A 422 4.23 -5.77 6.37
N GLY A 423 3.16 -5.04 6.73
CA GLY A 423 2.27 -5.36 7.85
C GLY A 423 2.41 -4.40 9.03
N VAL A 424 2.01 -4.87 10.22
CA VAL A 424 1.95 -4.05 11.42
C VAL A 424 3.35 -3.79 11.98
N VAL A 425 3.68 -2.52 12.15
CA VAL A 425 4.94 -2.05 12.73
C VAL A 425 4.83 -1.98 14.25
N ASN A 426 3.70 -1.50 14.77
CA ASN A 426 3.49 -1.41 16.22
C ASN A 426 2.00 -1.42 16.57
N THR A 427 1.69 -1.90 17.78
CA THR A 427 0.34 -1.97 18.33
C THR A 427 0.28 -1.35 19.71
N TRP A 428 -0.83 -0.68 19.99
CA TRP A 428 -1.05 0.01 21.25
C TRP A 428 -2.38 -0.43 21.89
N SER A 429 -2.33 -0.73 23.18
CA SER A 429 -3.53 -1.07 23.96
C SER A 429 -4.26 0.18 24.42
N LEU A 430 -5.58 0.09 24.47
CA LEU A 430 -6.42 1.09 25.14
C LEU A 430 -6.50 0.83 26.65
N GLN A 431 -6.93 1.85 27.39
CA GLN A 431 -7.37 1.73 28.79
C GLN A 431 -8.87 1.83 28.91
#